data_AF-A0A453K022-F1
#
_entry.id   AF-A0A453K022-F1
#
_cell.length_a   1.000
_cell.length_b   1.000
_cell.length_c   1.000
_cell.angle_alpha   90.00
_cell.angle_beta   90.00
_cell.angle_gamma   90.00
#
_symmetry.space_group_name_H-M   'P 1'
#
loop_
_entity.id
_entity.type
_entity.pdbx_description
1 polymer ?
#
loop_
_entity_poly.entity_id
_entity_poly.type
_entity_poly.pdbx_seq_one_letter_code
_entity_poly.pdbx_strand_id
1 'polypeptide(L)'
;MARLLIAITILFIQQLVFAVILCPLAALYLCGLVITGGISLWRLIRRDYGEVDGGANLQPALNVLYSLALFQGVLFCYRFFSYSAGDGLVSKVVEEYKLDKEGPFRKSVKEYLRQTRNGCAKDPSFIKERNLVTYAVDLMKFESSGSYLSGARILDALLAQSELKEQHSMIAQLIGSASCSQIVEKLLQALDSRSRQDKEIMELAARIVVKLAGEIHLKRFPQGILCISSLLETSQRQPDDDSAPSDEFKSLMKQGLVILDSLAADKHNCSLICEDQSLLFKVMAPISSDMLHLIDHDEWFSVAAASLQVMCRIVTSPGSTGEN
;
A
#
# COMPACT_ATOMS: atom_id res chain seq x y z
N MET A 1 48.72 -2.69 -15.99
CA MET A 1 48.82 -4.09 -16.48
C MET A 1 48.78 -5.11 -15.34
N ALA A 2 49.75 -5.16 -14.42
CA ALA A 2 49.79 -6.17 -13.36
C ALA A 2 48.57 -6.18 -12.42
N ARG A 3 48.08 -5.02 -11.98
CA ARG A 3 46.86 -4.93 -11.14
C ARG A 3 45.59 -5.41 -11.86
N LEU A 4 45.51 -5.20 -13.18
CA LEU A 4 44.39 -5.65 -14.00
C LEU A 4 44.41 -7.19 -14.15
N LEU A 5 45.60 -7.75 -14.41
CA LEU A 5 45.79 -9.20 -14.47
C LEU A 5 45.44 -9.89 -13.15
N ILE A 6 45.85 -9.31 -12.01
CA ILE A 6 45.50 -9.82 -10.67
C ILE A 6 43.98 -9.76 -10.42
N ALA A 7 43.32 -8.67 -10.82
CA ALA A 7 41.87 -8.56 -10.69
C ALA A 7 41.15 -9.63 -11.55
N ILE A 8 41.60 -9.84 -12.79
CA ILE A 8 41.04 -10.85 -13.70
C ILE A 8 41.21 -12.27 -13.15
N THR A 9 42.39 -12.60 -12.61
CA THR A 9 42.63 -13.94 -12.04
C THR A 9 41.80 -14.19 -10.78
N ILE A 10 41.63 -13.19 -9.91
CA ILE A 10 40.75 -13.30 -8.74
C ILE A 10 39.30 -13.54 -9.18
N LEU A 11 38.81 -12.79 -10.17
CA LEU A 11 37.45 -12.92 -10.70
C LEU A 11 37.23 -14.32 -11.30
N PHE A 12 38.20 -14.84 -12.04
CA PHE A 12 38.17 -16.19 -12.60
C PHE A 12 38.13 -17.28 -11.52
N ILE A 13 38.95 -17.16 -10.47
CA ILE A 13 38.95 -18.08 -9.33
C ILE A 13 37.62 -18.03 -8.59
N GLN A 14 37.06 -16.84 -8.35
CA GLN A 14 35.74 -16.69 -7.72
C GLN A 14 34.63 -17.35 -8.55
N GLN A 15 34.64 -17.16 -9.86
CA GLN A 15 33.70 -17.80 -10.78
C GLN A 15 33.81 -19.33 -10.74
N LEU A 16 35.04 -19.86 -10.70
CA LEU A 16 35.32 -21.29 -10.62
C LEU A 16 34.83 -21.89 -9.29
N VAL A 17 35.14 -21.25 -8.17
CA VAL A 17 34.67 -21.67 -6.83
C VAL A 17 33.14 -21.66 -6.76
N PHE A 18 32.51 -20.63 -7.32
CA PHE A 18 31.06 -20.57 -7.43
C PHE A 18 30.48 -21.74 -8.23
N ALA A 19 31.02 -22.01 -9.42
CA ALA A 19 30.52 -23.04 -10.30
C ALA A 19 30.77 -24.48 -9.78
N VAL A 20 31.94 -24.75 -9.20
CA VAL A 20 32.36 -26.11 -8.82
C VAL A 20 31.93 -26.50 -7.41
N ILE A 21 31.84 -25.53 -6.48
CA ILE A 21 31.52 -25.83 -5.08
C ILE A 21 30.11 -25.36 -4.74
N LEU A 22 29.78 -24.08 -4.99
CA LEU A 22 28.50 -23.52 -4.54
C LEU A 22 27.31 -24.05 -5.35
N CYS A 23 27.42 -24.18 -6.67
CA CYS A 23 26.32 -24.71 -7.50
C CYS A 23 25.96 -26.17 -7.16
N PRO A 24 26.91 -27.13 -7.06
CA PRO A 24 26.57 -28.51 -6.68
C PRO A 24 26.10 -28.60 -5.23
N LEU A 25 26.65 -27.80 -4.31
CA LEU A 25 26.18 -27.74 -2.94
C LEU A 25 24.73 -27.23 -2.87
N ALA A 26 24.40 -26.17 -3.62
CA ALA A 26 23.05 -25.67 -3.74
C ALA A 26 22.11 -26.71 -4.36
N ALA A 27 22.54 -27.39 -5.42
CA ALA A 27 21.77 -28.47 -6.04
C ALA A 27 21.54 -29.64 -5.05
N LEU A 28 22.54 -30.02 -4.25
CA LEU A 28 22.39 -31.03 -3.22
C LEU A 28 21.49 -30.56 -2.07
N TYR A 29 21.52 -29.29 -1.68
CA TYR A 29 20.59 -28.75 -0.68
C TYR A 29 19.15 -28.68 -1.20
N LEU A 30 18.96 -28.29 -2.46
CA LEU A 30 17.64 -28.17 -3.10
C LEU A 30 17.05 -29.54 -3.44
N CYS A 31 17.84 -30.42 -4.04
CA CYS A 31 17.39 -31.71 -4.53
C CYS A 31 17.61 -32.84 -3.51
N GLY A 32 18.50 -32.67 -2.54
CA GLY A 32 18.84 -33.71 -1.57
C GLY A 32 17.63 -34.17 -0.78
N LEU A 33 16.79 -33.25 -0.31
CA LEU A 33 15.55 -33.59 0.40
C LEU A 33 14.51 -34.30 -0.49
N VAL A 34 14.50 -34.00 -1.79
CA VAL A 34 13.63 -34.67 -2.77
C VAL A 34 14.15 -36.08 -3.05
N ILE A 35 15.47 -36.22 -3.23
CA ILE A 35 16.14 -37.50 -3.48
C ILE A 35 16.01 -38.42 -2.26
N THR A 36 16.27 -37.91 -1.04
CA THR A 36 16.12 -38.69 0.19
C THR A 36 14.66 -39.08 0.43
N GLY A 37 13.71 -38.19 0.16
CA GLY A 37 12.28 -38.51 0.18
C GLY A 37 11.93 -39.63 -0.79
N GLY A 38 12.40 -39.55 -2.04
CA GLY A 38 12.19 -40.58 -3.06
C GLY A 38 12.81 -41.93 -2.71
N ILE A 39 14.06 -41.95 -2.24
CA ILE A 39 14.76 -43.17 -1.77
C ILE A 39 14.02 -43.78 -0.57
N SER A 40 13.55 -42.95 0.36
CA SER A 40 12.82 -43.40 1.54
C SER A 40 11.48 -44.02 1.17
N LEU A 41 10.73 -43.40 0.27
CA LEU A 41 9.51 -43.98 -0.29
C LEU A 41 9.78 -45.33 -0.97
N TRP A 42 10.82 -45.39 -1.81
CA TRP A 42 11.20 -46.62 -2.49
C TRP A 42 11.57 -47.74 -1.52
N ARG A 43 12.36 -47.46 -0.48
CA ARG A 43 12.72 -48.44 0.55
C ARG A 43 11.53 -48.86 1.41
N LEU A 44 10.60 -47.96 1.72
CA LEU A 44 9.39 -48.28 2.48
C LEU A 44 8.43 -49.19 1.71
N ILE A 45 8.41 -49.09 0.37
CA ILE A 45 7.63 -49.96 -0.52
C ILE A 45 8.31 -51.33 -0.67
N ARG A 46 9.61 -51.36 -0.97
CA ARG A 46 10.33 -52.61 -1.29
C ARG A 46 10.54 -53.49 -0.06
N ARG A 47 10.66 -52.89 1.14
CA ARG A 47 10.85 -53.55 2.45
C ARG A 47 11.97 -54.60 2.52
N ASP A 48 12.89 -54.58 1.56
CA ASP A 48 14.01 -55.48 1.45
C ASP A 48 15.18 -54.92 2.27
N TYR A 49 15.06 -55.03 3.59
CA TYR A 49 16.01 -54.47 4.55
C TYR A 49 17.22 -55.38 4.81
N GLY A 50 17.31 -56.51 4.09
CA GLY A 50 18.29 -57.56 4.30
C GLY A 50 18.01 -58.36 5.56
N GLU A 51 18.33 -59.65 5.52
CA GLU A 51 18.40 -60.52 6.70
C GLU A 51 19.72 -60.22 7.42
N VAL A 52 19.77 -59.06 8.06
CA VAL A 52 20.95 -58.65 8.84
C VAL A 52 20.72 -59.09 10.27
N ASP A 53 21.76 -59.64 10.89
CA ASP A 53 21.90 -60.04 12.31
C ASP A 53 21.56 -58.93 13.34
N GLY A 54 20.97 -57.81 12.89
CA GLY A 54 20.38 -56.79 13.74
C GLY A 54 19.02 -57.28 14.21
N GLY A 55 18.96 -57.71 15.47
CA GLY A 55 17.80 -58.36 16.10
C GLY A 55 16.45 -57.64 15.96
N ALA A 56 15.42 -58.15 16.64
CA ALA A 56 13.98 -57.88 16.43
C ALA A 56 13.53 -56.42 16.19
N ASN A 57 14.35 -55.41 16.51
CA ASN A 57 14.05 -53.99 16.37
C ASN A 57 14.56 -53.33 15.06
N LEU A 58 15.37 -54.01 14.24
CA LEU A 58 15.99 -53.41 13.05
C LEU A 58 14.94 -52.92 12.02
N GLN A 59 14.01 -53.79 11.65
CA GLN A 59 12.97 -53.47 10.67
C GLN A 59 12.02 -52.36 11.18
N PRO A 60 11.50 -52.40 12.42
CA PRO A 60 10.77 -51.28 13.00
C PRO A 60 11.54 -49.95 12.98
N ALA A 61 12.83 -49.96 13.34
CA ALA A 61 13.66 -48.76 13.35
C ALA A 61 13.85 -48.17 11.95
N LEU A 62 14.10 -49.00 10.94
CA LEU A 62 14.22 -48.58 9.54
C LEU A 62 12.91 -48.01 9.00
N ASN A 63 11.76 -48.61 9.34
CA ASN A 63 10.46 -48.07 8.96
C ASN A 63 10.24 -46.65 9.52
N VAL A 64 10.59 -46.41 10.79
CA VAL A 64 10.49 -45.08 11.40
C VAL A 64 11.44 -44.10 10.71
N LEU A 65 12.69 -44.49 10.46
CA LEU A 65 13.69 -43.66 9.80
C LEU A 65 13.25 -43.23 8.39
N TYR A 66 12.82 -44.18 7.55
CA TYR A 66 12.35 -43.88 6.20
C TYR A 66 11.03 -43.10 6.21
N SER A 67 10.13 -43.37 7.16
CA SER A 67 8.91 -42.58 7.30
C SER A 67 9.21 -41.12 7.67
N LEU A 68 10.17 -40.88 8.56
CA LEU A 68 10.59 -39.53 8.95
C LEU A 68 11.25 -38.80 7.77
N ALA A 69 12.16 -39.45 7.06
CA ALA A 69 12.83 -38.87 5.89
C ALA A 69 11.85 -38.58 4.75
N LEU A 70 10.88 -39.47 4.51
CA LEU A 70 9.78 -39.24 3.57
C LEU A 70 8.93 -38.04 3.98
N PHE A 71 8.54 -37.96 5.25
CA PHE A 71 7.76 -36.86 5.79
C PHE A 71 8.50 -35.51 5.65
N GLN A 72 9.81 -35.48 5.94
CA GLN A 72 10.65 -34.30 5.72
C GLN A 72 10.69 -33.88 4.24
N GLY A 73 10.84 -34.84 3.32
CA GLY A 73 10.80 -34.58 1.88
C GLY A 73 9.47 -34.03 1.41
N VAL A 74 8.34 -34.57 1.90
CA VAL A 74 6.98 -34.08 1.60
C VAL A 74 6.78 -32.66 2.12
N LEU A 75 7.16 -32.38 3.38
CA LEU A 75 7.06 -31.04 3.95
C LEU A 75 7.92 -30.03 3.19
N PHE A 76 9.12 -30.43 2.76
CA PHE A 76 9.97 -29.59 1.93
C PHE A 76 9.31 -29.28 0.59
N CYS A 77 8.79 -30.28 -0.10
CA CYS A 77 8.07 -30.10 -1.37
C CYS A 77 6.87 -29.17 -1.18
N TYR A 78 6.04 -29.42 -0.17
CA TYR A 78 4.90 -28.55 0.15
C TYR A 78 5.33 -27.10 0.38
N ARG A 79 6.38 -26.87 1.17
CA ARG A 79 6.90 -25.53 1.44
C ARG A 79 7.45 -24.86 0.19
N PHE A 80 8.17 -25.60 -0.66
CA PHE A 80 8.72 -25.10 -1.92
C PHE A 80 7.61 -24.71 -2.90
N PHE A 81 6.66 -25.61 -3.15
CA PHE A 81 5.51 -25.33 -4.02
C PHE A 81 4.63 -24.21 -3.47
N SER A 82 4.38 -24.18 -2.16
CA SER A 82 3.68 -23.06 -1.53
C SER A 82 4.44 -21.75 -1.77
N TYR A 83 5.77 -21.76 -1.65
CA TYR A 83 6.59 -20.57 -1.89
C TYR A 83 6.41 -20.04 -3.31
N SER A 84 6.57 -20.92 -4.30
CA SER A 84 6.46 -20.61 -5.72
C SER A 84 5.02 -20.26 -6.16
N ALA A 85 4.01 -20.91 -5.58
CA ALA A 85 2.60 -20.64 -5.87
C ALA A 85 2.12 -19.27 -5.35
N GLY A 86 2.93 -18.60 -4.50
CA GLY A 86 2.60 -17.29 -3.94
C GLY A 86 2.35 -16.24 -5.02
N ASP A 87 3.10 -16.25 -6.12
CA ASP A 87 2.90 -15.30 -7.22
C ASP A 87 1.56 -15.52 -7.95
N GLY A 88 1.07 -16.75 -8.02
CA GLY A 88 -0.25 -17.06 -8.55
C GLY A 88 -1.38 -16.53 -7.67
N LEU A 89 -1.24 -16.63 -6.34
CA LEU A 89 -2.20 -16.06 -5.40
C LEU A 89 -2.21 -14.53 -5.45
N VAL A 90 -1.03 -13.90 -5.50
CA VAL A 90 -0.92 -12.44 -5.67
C VAL A 90 -1.58 -12.00 -6.97
N SER A 91 -1.40 -12.75 -8.06
CA SER A 91 -2.01 -12.42 -9.35
C SER A 91 -3.54 -12.49 -9.30
N LYS A 92 -4.11 -13.51 -8.64
CA LYS A 92 -5.56 -13.62 -8.41
C LYS A 92 -6.10 -12.45 -7.59
N VAL A 93 -5.40 -12.05 -6.53
CA VAL A 93 -5.77 -10.89 -5.73
C VAL A 93 -5.75 -9.64 -6.59
N VAL A 94 -4.65 -9.35 -7.29
CA VAL A 94 -4.53 -8.16 -8.15
C VAL A 94 -5.62 -8.12 -9.23
N GLU A 95 -5.97 -9.27 -9.81
CA GLU A 95 -7.06 -9.40 -10.79
C GLU A 95 -8.44 -9.15 -10.19
N GLU A 96 -8.72 -9.69 -8.99
CA GLU A 96 -9.97 -9.46 -8.26
C GLU A 96 -10.22 -7.97 -8.00
N TYR A 97 -9.17 -7.24 -7.61
CA TYR A 97 -9.23 -5.80 -7.41
C TYR A 97 -9.13 -4.99 -8.72
N LYS A 98 -9.05 -5.65 -9.89
CA LYS A 98 -8.91 -5.03 -11.23
C LYS A 98 -7.76 -4.03 -11.31
N LEU A 99 -6.67 -4.31 -10.59
CA LEU A 99 -5.50 -3.43 -10.53
C LEU A 99 -4.45 -3.86 -11.56
N ASP A 100 -3.54 -2.94 -11.87
CA ASP A 100 -2.46 -3.19 -12.82
C ASP A 100 -1.60 -4.40 -12.40
N LYS A 101 -1.33 -5.29 -13.36
CA LYS A 101 -0.68 -6.59 -13.14
C LYS A 101 0.80 -6.46 -12.79
N GLU A 102 1.44 -5.36 -13.11
CA GLU A 102 2.89 -5.13 -12.92
C GLU A 102 3.19 -3.97 -11.96
N GLY A 103 2.17 -3.42 -11.29
CA GLY A 103 2.27 -2.18 -10.54
C GLY A 103 2.84 -2.28 -9.10
N PRO A 104 3.10 -1.12 -8.47
CA PRO A 104 3.58 -1.03 -7.08
C PRO A 104 2.65 -1.70 -6.06
N PHE A 105 1.33 -1.73 -6.31
CA PHE A 105 0.36 -2.43 -5.47
C PHE A 105 0.64 -3.95 -5.39
N ARG A 106 1.01 -4.58 -6.53
CA ARG A 106 1.38 -6.00 -6.56
C ARG A 106 2.54 -6.30 -5.62
N LYS A 107 3.53 -5.38 -5.55
CA LYS A 107 4.67 -5.51 -4.62
C LYS A 107 4.18 -5.46 -3.17
N SER A 108 3.27 -4.55 -2.82
CA SER A 108 2.70 -4.45 -1.48
C SER A 108 1.89 -5.69 -1.08
N VAL A 109 1.09 -6.26 -1.99
CA VAL A 109 0.35 -7.52 -1.75
C VAL A 109 1.29 -8.72 -1.63
N LYS A 110 2.34 -8.80 -2.47
CA LYS A 110 3.37 -9.83 -2.38
C LYS A 110 4.09 -9.78 -1.03
N GLU A 111 4.38 -8.57 -0.56
CA GLU A 111 5.00 -8.36 0.75
C GLU A 111 4.05 -8.74 1.90
N TYR A 112 2.76 -8.40 1.81
CA TYR A 112 1.73 -8.88 2.74
C TYR A 112 1.70 -10.41 2.84
N LEU A 113 1.66 -11.10 1.70
CA LEU A 113 1.64 -12.57 1.66
C LEU A 113 2.92 -13.16 2.25
N ARG A 114 4.08 -12.58 1.91
CA ARG A 114 5.38 -13.02 2.44
C ARG A 114 5.44 -12.89 3.96
N GLN A 115 5.03 -11.74 4.50
CA GLN A 115 5.01 -11.52 5.95
C GLN A 115 4.01 -12.44 6.65
N THR A 116 2.83 -12.63 6.07
CA THR A 116 1.79 -13.53 6.60
C THR A 116 2.30 -14.95 6.67
N ARG A 117 2.91 -15.45 5.60
CA ARG A 117 3.53 -16.78 5.57
C ARG A 117 4.64 -16.94 6.60
N ASN A 118 5.53 -15.96 6.71
CA ASN A 118 6.64 -16.00 7.66
C ASN A 118 6.17 -15.95 9.12
N GLY A 119 5.12 -15.18 9.41
CA GLY A 119 4.50 -15.16 10.73
C GLY A 119 3.81 -16.49 11.05
N CYS A 120 3.01 -17.03 10.11
CA CYS A 120 2.34 -18.32 10.27
C CYS A 120 3.33 -19.49 10.47
N ALA A 121 4.51 -19.41 9.86
CA ALA A 121 5.56 -20.43 10.06
C ALA A 121 6.14 -20.42 11.49
N LYS A 122 6.02 -19.30 12.22
CA LYS A 122 6.44 -19.18 13.62
C LYS A 122 5.29 -19.47 14.58
N ASP A 123 4.12 -18.94 14.28
CA ASP A 123 2.90 -19.11 15.06
C ASP A 123 1.68 -19.20 14.11
N PRO A 124 0.98 -20.35 14.04
CA PRO A 124 -0.23 -20.49 13.23
C PRO A 124 -1.34 -19.50 13.57
N SER A 125 -1.38 -18.97 14.80
CA SER A 125 -2.40 -18.01 15.23
C SER A 125 -2.24 -16.62 14.60
N PHE A 126 -1.07 -16.34 14.01
CA PHE A 126 -0.70 -15.06 13.41
C PHE A 126 -1.68 -14.55 12.33
N ILE A 127 -2.43 -15.44 11.69
CA ILE A 127 -3.39 -15.07 10.64
C ILE A 127 -4.73 -14.55 11.18
N LYS A 128 -5.11 -14.87 12.42
CA LYS A 128 -6.47 -14.62 12.94
C LYS A 128 -6.86 -13.14 12.96
N GLU A 129 -5.89 -12.26 13.18
CA GLU A 129 -6.10 -10.81 13.29
C GLU A 129 -5.64 -10.04 12.04
N ARG A 130 -5.16 -10.75 11.01
CA ARG A 130 -4.58 -10.15 9.81
C ARG A 130 -5.52 -10.24 8.63
N ASN A 131 -5.80 -9.08 8.07
CA ASN A 131 -6.34 -8.93 6.73
C ASN A 131 -5.62 -7.78 6.02
N LEU A 132 -5.97 -7.51 4.77
CA LEU A 132 -5.29 -6.51 3.96
C LEU A 132 -5.52 -5.08 4.50
N VAL A 133 -6.68 -4.81 5.12
CA VAL A 133 -7.00 -3.53 5.76
C VAL A 133 -6.16 -3.32 7.01
N THR A 134 -6.15 -4.27 7.96
CA THR A 134 -5.38 -4.14 9.20
C THR A 134 -3.89 -4.03 8.91
N TYR A 135 -3.40 -4.78 7.94
CA TYR A 135 -2.03 -4.65 7.45
C TYR A 135 -1.70 -3.26 6.90
N ALA A 136 -2.58 -2.70 6.05
CA ALA A 136 -2.37 -1.37 5.47
C ALA A 136 -2.39 -0.27 6.52
N VAL A 137 -3.34 -0.33 7.46
CA VAL A 137 -3.43 0.61 8.58
C VAL A 137 -2.17 0.55 9.44
N ASP A 138 -1.67 -0.65 9.77
CA ASP A 138 -0.44 -0.81 10.53
C ASP A 138 0.78 -0.30 9.77
N LEU A 139 0.85 -0.53 8.46
CA LEU A 139 1.91 0.01 7.60
C LEU A 139 1.99 1.54 7.66
N MET A 140 0.85 2.22 7.70
CA MET A 140 0.76 3.68 7.75
C MET A 140 1.10 4.28 9.13
N LYS A 141 1.08 3.47 10.20
CA LYS A 141 1.54 3.89 11.52
C LYS A 141 3.07 4.02 11.59
N PHE A 142 3.81 3.23 10.82
CA PHE A 142 5.27 3.30 10.83
C PHE A 142 5.80 4.65 10.31
N GLU A 143 7.01 5.01 10.75
CA GLU A 143 7.67 6.26 10.36
C GLU A 143 8.31 6.22 8.97
N SER A 144 8.64 5.01 8.47
CA SER A 144 9.28 4.89 7.17
C SER A 144 8.33 5.25 6.02
N SER A 145 8.75 6.21 5.17
CA SER A 145 7.97 6.64 3.99
C SER A 145 7.57 5.49 3.07
N GLY A 146 8.44 4.48 2.88
CA GLY A 146 8.13 3.31 2.03
C GLY A 146 7.01 2.41 2.57
N SER A 147 6.94 2.22 3.90
CA SER A 147 5.84 1.47 4.53
C SER A 147 4.54 2.26 4.45
N TYR A 148 4.60 3.57 4.74
CA TYR A 148 3.45 4.45 4.63
C TYR A 148 2.85 4.45 3.22
N LEU A 149 3.69 4.63 2.19
CA LEU A 149 3.27 4.59 0.79
C LEU A 149 2.66 3.24 0.40
N SER A 150 3.23 2.14 0.88
CA SER A 150 2.68 0.79 0.63
C SER A 150 1.30 0.61 1.27
N GLY A 151 1.11 1.10 2.50
CA GLY A 151 -0.19 1.08 3.17
C GLY A 151 -1.21 1.97 2.46
N ALA A 152 -0.83 3.19 2.08
CA ALA A 152 -1.68 4.13 1.34
C ALA A 152 -2.15 3.54 0.01
N ARG A 153 -1.25 2.92 -0.78
CA ARG A 153 -1.61 2.22 -2.03
C ARG A 153 -2.64 1.13 -1.81
N ILE A 154 -2.51 0.37 -0.72
CA ILE A 154 -3.48 -0.67 -0.39
C ILE A 154 -4.84 -0.07 -0.03
N LEU A 155 -4.88 0.95 0.83
CA LEU A 155 -6.15 1.59 1.21
C LEU A 155 -6.85 2.25 0.01
N ASP A 156 -6.10 2.98 -0.82
CA ASP A 156 -6.64 3.61 -2.04
C ASP A 156 -7.26 2.58 -2.99
N ALA A 157 -6.56 1.47 -3.22
CA ALA A 157 -7.04 0.34 -4.02
C ALA A 157 -8.35 -0.26 -3.48
N LEU A 158 -8.43 -0.47 -2.16
CA LEU A 158 -9.63 -1.01 -1.51
C LEU A 158 -10.81 -0.03 -1.60
N LEU A 159 -10.55 1.26 -1.36
CA LEU A 159 -11.55 2.33 -1.40
C LEU A 159 -12.05 2.65 -2.82
N ALA A 160 -11.28 2.29 -3.85
CA ALA A 160 -11.68 2.43 -5.25
C ALA A 160 -12.78 1.43 -5.67
N GLN A 161 -12.92 0.29 -4.97
CA GLN A 161 -13.89 -0.74 -5.33
C GLN A 161 -15.24 -0.54 -4.65
N SER A 162 -16.29 -0.22 -5.41
CA SER A 162 -17.65 0.01 -4.89
C SER A 162 -18.27 -1.20 -4.18
N GLU A 163 -17.87 -2.41 -4.55
CA GLU A 163 -18.46 -3.65 -4.05
C GLU A 163 -17.95 -4.02 -2.64
N LEU A 164 -16.86 -3.42 -2.18
CA LEU A 164 -16.17 -3.78 -0.94
C LEU A 164 -16.68 -3.02 0.29
N LYS A 165 -18.01 -3.07 0.48
CA LYS A 165 -18.69 -2.31 1.54
C LYS A 165 -18.18 -2.66 2.94
N GLU A 166 -17.89 -3.94 3.20
CA GLU A 166 -17.36 -4.39 4.49
C GLU A 166 -15.96 -3.83 4.76
N GLN A 167 -15.10 -3.83 3.75
CA GLN A 167 -13.74 -3.28 3.85
C GLN A 167 -13.79 -1.78 4.02
N HIS A 168 -14.68 -1.07 3.30
CA HIS A 168 -14.86 0.38 3.47
C HIS A 168 -15.29 0.72 4.89
N SER A 169 -16.27 -0.01 5.44
CA SER A 169 -16.72 0.16 6.83
C SER A 169 -15.59 -0.11 7.83
N MET A 170 -14.80 -1.17 7.61
CA MET A 170 -13.64 -1.49 8.46
C MET A 170 -12.56 -0.41 8.38
N ILE A 171 -12.26 0.11 7.19
CA ILE A 171 -11.29 1.20 6.99
C ILE A 171 -11.78 2.46 7.71
N ALA A 172 -13.04 2.85 7.49
CA ALA A 172 -13.64 4.01 8.13
C ALA A 172 -13.57 3.91 9.66
N GLN A 173 -13.97 2.77 10.23
CA GLN A 173 -13.91 2.53 11.66
C GLN A 173 -12.47 2.60 12.22
N LEU A 174 -11.50 1.98 11.53
CA LEU A 174 -10.12 1.97 12.00
C LEU A 174 -9.47 3.36 11.91
N ILE A 175 -9.66 4.06 10.80
CA ILE A 175 -9.07 5.40 10.56
C ILE A 175 -9.76 6.47 11.41
N GLY A 176 -11.09 6.39 11.59
CA GLY A 176 -11.86 7.28 12.45
C GLY A 176 -11.61 7.06 13.96
N SER A 177 -11.01 5.93 14.35
CA SER A 177 -10.66 5.65 15.74
C SER A 177 -9.55 6.59 16.25
N ALA A 178 -9.63 6.95 17.53
CA ALA A 178 -8.60 7.79 18.17
C ALA A 178 -7.18 7.18 18.09
N SER A 179 -7.07 5.85 18.02
CA SER A 179 -5.79 5.13 17.92
C SER A 179 -5.04 5.31 16.59
N CYS A 180 -5.73 5.84 15.58
CA CYS A 180 -5.21 6.07 14.23
C CYS A 180 -5.17 7.56 13.87
N SER A 181 -5.30 8.47 14.84
CA SER A 181 -5.29 9.93 14.62
C SER A 181 -4.02 10.37 13.86
N GLN A 182 -2.86 9.78 14.16
CA GLN A 182 -1.60 10.06 13.46
C GLN A 182 -1.63 9.71 11.97
N ILE A 183 -2.48 8.76 11.55
CA ILE A 183 -2.63 8.40 10.13
C ILE A 183 -3.39 9.52 9.41
N VAL A 184 -4.48 10.01 10.00
CA VAL A 184 -5.25 11.13 9.46
C VAL A 184 -4.40 12.39 9.40
N GLU A 185 -3.62 12.67 10.45
CA GLU A 185 -2.70 13.80 10.47
C GLU A 185 -1.66 13.71 9.34
N LYS A 186 -1.03 12.56 9.12
CA LYS A 186 -0.08 12.34 8.01
C LYS A 186 -0.75 12.44 6.64
N LEU A 187 -1.98 11.95 6.48
CA LEU A 187 -2.75 12.09 5.25
C LEU A 187 -3.02 13.56 4.95
N LEU A 188 -3.46 14.33 5.95
CA LEU A 188 -3.71 15.77 5.80
C LEU A 188 -2.41 16.55 5.55
N GLN A 189 -1.32 16.21 6.23
CA GLN A 189 -0.01 16.84 6.02
C GLN A 189 0.55 16.57 4.62
N ALA A 190 0.31 15.36 4.08
CA ALA A 190 0.70 15.01 2.72
C ALA A 190 0.01 15.85 1.63
N LEU A 191 -1.08 16.56 1.97
CA LEU A 191 -1.77 17.48 1.08
C LEU A 191 -1.10 18.86 1.01
N ASP A 192 -0.08 19.14 1.84
CA ASP A 192 0.58 20.43 1.79
C ASP A 192 1.41 20.56 0.49
N SER A 193 0.91 21.36 -0.46
CA SER A 193 1.57 21.63 -1.75
C SER A 193 2.95 22.27 -1.60
N ARG A 194 3.24 22.88 -0.45
CA ARG A 194 4.54 23.52 -0.13
C ARG A 194 5.59 22.50 0.28
N SER A 195 5.17 21.28 0.65
CA SER A 195 6.07 20.21 1.05
C SER A 195 6.78 19.61 -0.17
N ARG A 196 8.05 19.22 -0.03
CA ARG A 196 8.80 18.46 -1.07
C ARG A 196 8.39 16.98 -1.10
N GLN A 197 7.15 16.66 -0.73
CA GLN A 197 6.70 15.29 -0.57
C GLN A 197 6.51 14.62 -1.93
N ASP A 198 6.58 13.29 -1.95
CA ASP A 198 6.36 12.50 -3.16
C ASP A 198 4.96 12.78 -3.73
N LYS A 199 4.88 13.15 -5.01
CA LYS A 199 3.64 13.45 -5.72
C LYS A 199 2.63 12.31 -5.63
N GLU A 200 3.11 11.06 -5.67
CA GLU A 200 2.25 9.89 -5.55
C GLU A 200 1.61 9.81 -4.16
N ILE A 201 2.35 10.16 -3.09
CA ILE A 201 1.82 10.17 -1.73
C ILE A 201 0.72 11.23 -1.58
N MET A 202 0.91 12.42 -2.15
CA MET A 202 -0.08 13.49 -2.13
C MET A 202 -1.36 13.07 -2.87
N GLU A 203 -1.24 12.49 -4.07
CA GLU A 203 -2.40 12.02 -4.85
C GLU A 203 -3.17 10.90 -4.16
N LEU A 204 -2.45 9.93 -3.54
CA LEU A 204 -3.06 8.88 -2.73
C LEU A 204 -3.78 9.48 -1.52
N ALA A 205 -3.14 10.42 -0.82
CA ALA A 205 -3.73 11.08 0.33
C ALA A 205 -5.02 11.82 -0.05
N ALA A 206 -5.03 12.55 -1.17
CA ALA A 206 -6.21 13.25 -1.67
C ALA A 206 -7.39 12.29 -1.90
N ARG A 207 -7.15 11.17 -2.58
CA ARG A 207 -8.20 10.16 -2.85
C ARG A 207 -8.71 9.49 -1.58
N ILE A 208 -7.81 9.12 -0.66
CA ILE A 208 -8.19 8.50 0.62
C ILE A 208 -8.99 9.48 1.49
N VAL A 209 -8.55 10.74 1.61
CA VAL A 209 -9.22 11.78 2.40
C VAL A 209 -10.63 12.04 1.87
N VAL A 210 -10.81 12.12 0.55
CA VAL A 210 -12.15 12.27 -0.07
C VAL A 210 -13.06 11.10 0.31
N LYS A 211 -12.56 9.87 0.23
CA LYS A 211 -13.34 8.65 0.54
C LYS A 211 -13.65 8.50 2.04
N LEU A 212 -12.82 9.06 2.91
CA LEU A 212 -12.95 8.97 4.37
C LEU A 212 -13.39 10.28 5.02
N ALA A 213 -13.88 11.25 4.24
CA ALA A 213 -14.18 12.59 4.73
C ALA A 213 -15.18 12.60 5.90
N GLY A 214 -16.14 11.67 5.91
CA GLY A 214 -17.12 11.52 7.01
C GLY A 214 -16.50 11.11 8.35
N GLU A 215 -15.31 10.53 8.36
CA GLU A 215 -14.61 10.12 9.59
C GLU A 215 -13.64 11.21 10.10
N ILE A 216 -13.31 12.18 9.25
CA ILE A 216 -12.31 13.21 9.51
C ILE A 216 -12.98 14.43 10.14
N HIS A 217 -12.70 14.66 11.42
CA HIS A 217 -13.19 15.83 12.15
C HIS A 217 -12.11 16.91 12.18
N LEU A 218 -12.21 17.93 11.32
CA LEU A 218 -11.18 18.96 11.13
C LEU A 218 -10.82 19.72 12.41
N LYS A 219 -11.76 19.83 13.36
CA LYS A 219 -11.50 20.42 14.68
C LYS A 219 -10.32 19.76 15.43
N ARG A 220 -10.08 18.46 15.19
CA ARG A 220 -8.95 17.72 15.80
C ARG A 220 -7.62 17.96 15.07
N PHE A 221 -7.67 18.51 13.87
CA PHE A 221 -6.53 18.67 12.97
C PHE A 221 -6.48 20.09 12.38
N PRO A 222 -6.27 21.13 13.20
CA PRO A 222 -6.28 22.51 12.72
C PRO A 222 -5.26 22.78 11.61
N GLN A 223 -4.09 22.13 11.68
CA GLN A 223 -3.08 22.21 10.61
C GLN A 223 -3.55 21.59 9.28
N GLY A 224 -4.46 20.63 9.33
CA GLY A 224 -5.00 19.98 8.13
C GLY A 224 -5.76 20.94 7.22
N ILE A 225 -6.50 21.89 7.79
CA ILE A 225 -7.16 22.95 7.01
C ILE A 225 -6.12 23.81 6.28
N LEU A 226 -4.99 24.13 6.93
CA LEU A 226 -3.92 24.91 6.31
C LEU A 226 -3.21 24.13 5.19
N CYS A 227 -3.00 22.82 5.36
CA CYS A 227 -2.46 21.96 4.30
C CYS A 227 -3.41 21.87 3.11
N ILE A 228 -4.72 21.73 3.33
CA ILE A 228 -5.70 21.73 2.24
C ILE A 228 -5.75 23.12 1.57
N SER A 229 -5.69 24.19 2.36
CA SER A 229 -5.67 25.59 1.88
C SER A 229 -4.47 25.89 0.99
N SER A 230 -3.33 25.22 1.18
CA SER A 230 -2.15 25.39 0.31
C SER A 230 -2.32 24.76 -1.07
N LEU A 231 -3.22 23.78 -1.25
CA LEU A 231 -3.61 23.27 -2.58
C LEU A 231 -4.33 24.33 -3.41
N LEU A 232 -4.96 25.31 -2.76
CA LEU A 232 -5.67 26.43 -3.39
C LEU A 232 -4.80 27.69 -3.49
N GLU A 233 -3.55 27.66 -2.98
CA GLU A 233 -2.68 28.83 -3.03
C GLU A 233 -2.21 29.12 -4.45
N THR A 234 -2.50 30.33 -4.90
CA THR A 234 -2.04 30.92 -6.16
C THR A 234 -0.57 31.34 -6.07
N SER A 235 0.32 30.43 -5.67
CA SER A 235 1.75 30.74 -5.50
C SER A 235 2.53 30.36 -6.76
N GLN A 236 2.42 31.18 -7.81
CA GLN A 236 3.47 31.44 -8.84
C GLN A 236 2.95 32.32 -10.00
N ARG A 237 2.32 33.46 -9.70
CA ARG A 237 2.37 34.59 -10.65
C ARG A 237 3.47 35.53 -10.17
N GLN A 238 4.62 35.51 -10.84
CA GLN A 238 5.35 36.77 -10.97
C GLN A 238 4.40 37.73 -11.72
N PRO A 239 4.20 38.96 -11.25
CA PRO A 239 3.27 39.91 -11.86
C PRO A 239 3.54 40.21 -13.35
N ASP A 240 4.69 39.80 -13.87
CA ASP A 240 5.17 40.05 -15.23
C ASP A 240 5.14 38.81 -16.15
N ASP A 241 4.54 37.69 -15.73
CA ASP A 241 4.46 36.48 -16.55
C ASP A 241 3.02 36.28 -17.08
N ASP A 242 2.79 36.68 -18.34
CA ASP A 242 1.54 36.48 -19.12
C ASP A 242 1.26 34.98 -19.43
N SER A 243 2.02 34.07 -18.82
CA SER A 243 1.87 32.63 -19.01
C SER A 243 0.56 32.10 -18.39
N ALA A 244 -0.12 31.24 -19.14
CA ALA A 244 -1.26 30.49 -18.65
C ALA A 244 -0.89 29.68 -17.39
N PRO A 245 -1.78 29.56 -16.38
CA PRO A 245 -1.55 28.74 -15.19
C PRO A 245 -1.24 27.29 -15.58
N SER A 246 -0.19 26.72 -14.99
CA SER A 246 0.22 25.34 -15.22
C SER A 246 -0.91 24.34 -14.96
N ASP A 247 -1.01 23.28 -15.77
CA ASP A 247 -1.99 22.20 -15.58
C ASP A 247 -1.85 21.50 -14.23
N GLU A 248 -0.64 21.48 -13.67
CA GLU A 248 -0.38 20.97 -12.34
C GLU A 248 -1.10 21.81 -11.27
N PHE A 249 -1.09 23.13 -11.41
CA PHE A 249 -1.81 24.03 -10.50
C PHE A 249 -3.32 23.84 -10.60
N LYS A 250 -3.87 23.73 -11.82
CA LYS A 250 -5.31 23.45 -12.03
C LYS A 250 -5.72 22.14 -11.36
N SER A 251 -4.91 21.09 -11.52
CA SER A 251 -5.14 19.78 -10.91
C SER A 251 -5.14 19.83 -9.39
N LEU A 252 -4.14 20.50 -8.78
CA LEU A 252 -4.04 20.65 -7.32
C LEU A 252 -5.22 21.43 -6.75
N MET A 253 -5.58 22.54 -7.38
CA MET A 253 -6.70 23.35 -6.92
C MET A 253 -8.02 22.59 -7.01
N LYS A 254 -8.26 21.87 -8.12
CA LYS A 254 -9.44 20.99 -8.24
C LYS A 254 -9.46 19.93 -7.14
N GLN A 255 -8.33 19.29 -6.85
CA GLN A 255 -8.23 18.30 -5.77
C GLN A 255 -8.56 18.93 -4.41
N GLY A 256 -8.00 20.11 -4.11
CA GLY A 256 -8.29 20.85 -2.88
C GLY A 256 -9.79 21.16 -2.73
N LEU A 257 -10.44 21.62 -3.80
CA LEU A 257 -11.88 21.89 -3.82
C LEU A 257 -12.71 20.62 -3.60
N VAL A 258 -12.37 19.50 -4.25
CA VAL A 258 -13.08 18.22 -4.06
C VAL A 258 -12.93 17.68 -2.63
N ILE A 259 -11.74 17.85 -2.03
CA ILE A 259 -11.50 17.49 -0.62
C ILE A 259 -12.38 18.34 0.30
N LEU A 260 -12.40 19.66 0.11
CA LEU A 260 -13.24 20.57 0.90
C LEU A 260 -14.72 20.27 0.75
N ASP A 261 -15.19 20.00 -0.47
CA ASP A 261 -16.58 19.60 -0.72
C ASP A 261 -16.93 18.34 0.08
N SER A 262 -16.06 17.32 0.01
CA SER A 262 -16.27 16.05 0.72
C SER A 262 -16.27 16.23 2.23
N LEU A 263 -15.37 17.04 2.79
CA LEU A 263 -15.29 17.34 4.21
C LEU A 263 -16.47 18.18 4.70
N ALA A 264 -16.93 19.14 3.89
CA ALA A 264 -18.07 20.01 4.19
C ALA A 264 -19.42 19.28 4.17
N ALA A 265 -19.46 18.00 3.78
CA ALA A 265 -20.65 17.17 3.96
C ALA A 265 -20.96 16.94 5.46
N ASP A 266 -19.96 17.01 6.33
CA ASP A 266 -20.17 17.08 7.79
C ASP A 266 -20.47 18.53 8.23
N LYS A 267 -21.47 18.68 9.11
CA LYS A 267 -21.97 19.99 9.56
C LYS A 267 -20.91 20.78 10.34
N HIS A 268 -20.11 20.11 11.17
CA HIS A 268 -19.09 20.79 11.99
C HIS A 268 -17.91 21.23 11.14
N ASN A 269 -17.45 20.37 10.23
CA ASN A 269 -16.43 20.72 9.24
C ASN A 269 -16.90 21.86 8.35
N CYS A 270 -18.16 21.84 7.91
CA CYS A 270 -18.76 22.92 7.13
C CYS A 270 -18.66 24.26 7.89
N SER A 271 -19.04 24.32 9.16
CA SER A 271 -18.93 25.53 9.99
C SER A 271 -17.50 26.06 10.05
N LEU A 272 -16.53 25.17 10.29
CA LEU A 272 -15.11 25.56 10.36
C LEU A 272 -14.59 26.13 9.04
N ILE A 273 -14.99 25.54 7.91
CA ILE A 273 -14.62 26.04 6.58
C ILE A 273 -15.27 27.40 6.31
N CYS A 274 -16.52 27.61 6.76
CA CYS A 274 -17.23 28.90 6.60
C CYS A 274 -16.63 30.02 7.45
N GLU A 275 -16.11 29.71 8.63
CA GLU A 275 -15.51 30.69 9.54
C GLU A 275 -14.16 31.21 9.04
N ASP A 276 -13.44 30.41 8.23
CA ASP A 276 -12.16 30.82 7.64
C ASP A 276 -12.36 31.69 6.38
N GLN A 277 -12.41 33.01 6.59
CA GLN A 277 -12.54 33.98 5.50
C GLN A 277 -11.42 33.88 4.45
N SER A 278 -10.21 33.50 4.86
CA SER A 278 -9.07 33.37 3.95
C SER A 278 -9.25 32.17 3.02
N LEU A 279 -9.73 31.06 3.56
CA LEU A 279 -10.05 29.86 2.80
C LEU A 279 -11.25 30.10 1.88
N LEU A 280 -12.30 30.75 2.37
CA LEU A 280 -13.46 31.12 1.55
C LEU A 280 -13.07 31.99 0.36
N PHE A 281 -12.20 32.98 0.55
CA PHE A 281 -11.69 33.80 -0.54
C PHE A 281 -10.98 32.95 -1.61
N LYS A 282 -10.13 32.00 -1.18
CA LYS A 282 -9.44 31.06 -2.10
C LYS A 282 -10.42 30.14 -2.83
N VAL A 283 -11.46 29.65 -2.15
CA VAL A 283 -12.52 28.82 -2.76
C VAL A 283 -13.30 29.62 -3.80
N MET A 284 -13.56 30.91 -3.56
CA MET A 284 -14.29 31.79 -4.47
C MET A 284 -13.45 32.30 -5.65
N ALA A 285 -12.12 32.32 -5.54
CA ALA A 285 -11.23 32.89 -6.55
C ALA A 285 -11.46 32.38 -7.99
N PRO A 286 -11.73 31.08 -8.25
CA PRO A 286 -12.01 30.57 -9.59
C PRO A 286 -13.28 31.14 -10.25
N ILE A 287 -14.24 31.61 -9.46
CA ILE A 287 -15.54 32.11 -9.93
C ILE A 287 -15.69 33.62 -9.78
N SER A 288 -14.89 34.27 -8.94
CA SER A 288 -14.90 35.72 -8.73
C SER A 288 -13.87 36.47 -9.58
N SER A 289 -12.84 35.77 -10.07
CA SER A 289 -11.78 36.39 -10.88
C SER A 289 -12.16 36.34 -12.37
N ASP A 290 -11.75 37.33 -13.15
CA ASP A 290 -11.79 37.33 -14.63
C ASP A 290 -11.02 36.16 -15.29
N MET A 291 -10.58 35.15 -14.52
CA MET A 291 -9.94 33.93 -15.00
C MET A 291 -10.84 33.14 -15.96
N LEU A 292 -12.17 33.24 -15.83
CA LEU A 292 -13.12 32.66 -16.79
C LEU A 292 -13.09 33.36 -18.17
N HIS A 293 -12.58 34.59 -18.24
CA HIS A 293 -12.51 35.41 -19.46
C HIS A 293 -11.14 35.38 -20.16
N LEU A 294 -10.10 34.82 -19.51
CA LEU A 294 -8.72 34.92 -19.99
C LEU A 294 -8.16 33.63 -20.62
N ILE A 295 -8.78 32.45 -20.43
CA ILE A 295 -8.21 31.15 -20.85
C ILE A 295 -9.32 30.17 -21.24
N ASP A 296 -8.99 29.29 -22.20
CA ASP A 296 -9.79 28.19 -22.75
C ASP A 296 -10.87 27.63 -21.77
N HIS A 297 -12.14 27.85 -22.12
CA HIS A 297 -13.30 27.62 -21.26
C HIS A 297 -13.42 26.16 -20.80
N ASP A 298 -12.95 25.20 -21.61
CA ASP A 298 -13.09 23.78 -21.31
C ASP A 298 -12.18 23.33 -20.15
N GLU A 299 -11.00 23.95 -19.99
CA GLU A 299 -10.02 23.53 -18.99
C GLU A 299 -10.33 24.05 -17.57
N TRP A 300 -10.82 25.28 -17.46
CA TRP A 300 -11.14 25.92 -16.18
C TRP A 300 -12.54 25.58 -15.67
N PHE A 301 -13.44 25.11 -16.55
CA PHE A 301 -14.79 24.69 -16.18
C PHE A 301 -14.79 23.70 -15.01
N SER A 302 -13.87 22.72 -15.02
CA SER A 302 -13.85 21.70 -13.98
C SER A 302 -13.42 22.21 -12.60
N VAL A 303 -12.59 23.27 -12.54
CA VAL A 303 -12.22 23.96 -11.31
C VAL A 303 -13.37 24.84 -10.83
N ALA A 304 -13.96 25.64 -11.73
CA ALA A 304 -15.08 26.52 -11.40
C ALA A 304 -16.31 25.71 -10.91
N ALA A 305 -16.60 24.58 -11.54
CA ALA A 305 -17.65 23.67 -11.10
C ALA A 305 -17.38 23.11 -9.70
N ALA A 306 -16.14 22.70 -9.40
CA ALA A 306 -15.77 22.23 -8.06
C ALA A 306 -15.89 23.34 -7.01
N SER A 307 -15.49 24.58 -7.35
CA SER A 307 -15.64 25.76 -6.50
C SER A 307 -17.12 26.04 -6.18
N LEU A 308 -17.99 26.03 -7.20
CA LEU A 308 -19.43 26.19 -7.02
C LEU A 308 -20.04 25.09 -6.16
N GLN A 309 -19.58 23.84 -6.28
CA GLN A 309 -20.06 22.73 -5.45
C GLN A 309 -19.76 22.98 -3.96
N VAL A 310 -18.53 23.36 -3.64
CA VAL A 310 -18.13 23.72 -2.26
C VAL A 310 -19.01 24.86 -1.74
N MET A 311 -19.19 25.92 -2.53
CA MET A 311 -20.01 27.07 -2.14
C MET A 311 -21.48 26.71 -1.96
N CYS A 312 -22.06 25.91 -2.85
CA CYS A 312 -23.42 25.42 -2.71
C CYS A 312 -23.56 24.60 -1.41
N ARG A 313 -22.60 23.73 -1.10
CA ARG A 313 -22.62 22.93 0.13
C ARG A 313 -22.55 23.79 1.38
N ILE A 314 -21.69 24.80 1.38
CA ILE A 314 -21.54 25.79 2.44
C ILE A 314 -22.85 26.57 2.67
N VAL A 315 -23.45 27.10 1.60
CA VAL A 315 -24.67 27.94 1.68
C VAL A 315 -25.91 27.14 2.04
N THR A 316 -25.99 25.87 1.62
CA THR A 316 -27.16 25.00 1.87
C THR A 316 -27.10 24.27 3.22
N SER A 317 -25.96 24.29 3.90
CA SER A 317 -25.83 23.73 5.24
C SER A 317 -26.72 24.53 6.21
N PRO A 318 -27.65 23.88 6.93
CA PRO A 318 -28.55 24.59 7.84
C PRO A 318 -27.72 25.23 8.96
N GLY A 319 -27.56 26.56 8.87
CA GLY A 319 -26.85 27.35 9.87
C GLY A 319 -27.45 27.14 11.26
N SER A 320 -26.61 27.17 12.29
CA SER A 320 -27.02 27.25 13.69
C SER A 320 -27.74 28.58 14.04
N THR A 321 -28.06 29.41 13.05
CA THR A 321 -28.71 30.72 13.18
C THR A 321 -30.23 30.62 13.35
N GLY A 322 -30.70 29.65 14.13
CA GLY A 322 -32.13 29.42 14.32
C GLY A 322 -32.50 28.48 15.46
N GLU A 323 -31.77 28.49 16.58
CA GLU A 323 -32.27 27.93 17.84
C GLU A 323 -32.14 29.02 18.91
N ASN A 324 -33.19 29.84 19.04
CA ASN A 324 -33.47 30.67 20.20
C ASN A 324 -34.46 29.94 21.11
#